data_AF-A0A7S0YXM7-F1
#
_entry.id   AF-A0A7S0YXM7-F1
#
_cell.length_a   1.000
_cell.length_b   1.000
_cell.length_c   1.000
_cell.angle_alpha   90.00
_cell.angle_beta   90.00
_cell.angle_gamma   90.00
#
_symmetry.space_group_name_H-M   'P 1'
#
loop_
_entity.id
_entity.type
_entity.pdbx_description
1 polymer ?
#
loop_
_entity_poly.entity_id
_entity_poly.type
_entity_poly.pdbx_seq_one_letter_code
_entity_poly.pdbx_strand_id
1 'polypeptide(L)'
;VEVKPFIEPPSLVGFAENVTVSEDDAVTIVRNFGVSIDSGSPDASQRVGVAITTSDDRFFDQAPAMSQQGNLEFSVAPNVNGEVAVRISLSTEDPETGSTLVTGYNFTVAIEPVNDIPSFRVAAPILDTTAANGTGPLLTDA
;
A
#
# COMPACT_ATOMS: atom_id res chain seq x y z
N VAL A 1 -19.18 -0.06 -46.57
CA VAL A 1 -18.05 -0.51 -45.74
C VAL A 1 -18.35 -0.03 -44.35
N GLU A 2 -18.66 -0.93 -43.44
CA GLU A 2 -18.76 -0.62 -42.02
C GLU A 2 -17.32 -0.58 -41.48
N VAL A 3 -16.91 0.56 -40.96
CA VAL A 3 -15.64 0.66 -40.23
C VAL A 3 -15.95 0.12 -38.85
N LYS A 4 -15.41 -1.06 -38.53
CA LYS A 4 -15.53 -1.61 -37.17
C LYS A 4 -14.86 -0.66 -36.18
N PRO A 5 -15.44 -0.44 -34.99
CA PRO A 5 -14.81 0.39 -33.98
C PRO A 5 -13.42 -0.17 -33.65
N PHE A 6 -12.44 0.71 -33.56
CA PHE A 6 -11.06 0.39 -33.22
C PHE A 6 -10.91 0.50 -31.70
N ILE A 7 -10.47 -0.60 -31.06
CA ILE A 7 -10.09 -0.58 -29.64
C ILE A 7 -8.66 -0.09 -29.49
N GLU A 8 -8.44 0.89 -28.61
CA GLU A 8 -7.13 1.41 -28.25
C GLU A 8 -6.70 0.93 -26.86
N PRO A 9 -5.39 0.83 -26.58
CA PRO A 9 -4.91 0.42 -25.27
C PRO A 9 -5.20 1.52 -24.23
N PRO A 10 -5.61 1.14 -23.00
CA PRO A 10 -5.86 2.12 -21.96
C PRO A 10 -4.58 2.83 -21.55
N SER A 11 -4.69 4.10 -21.15
CA SER A 11 -3.56 4.88 -20.67
C SER A 11 -3.79 5.54 -19.31
N LEU A 12 -2.71 5.69 -18.52
CA LEU A 12 -2.66 6.55 -17.33
C LEU A 12 -1.95 7.86 -17.68
N VAL A 13 -2.59 8.99 -17.36
CA VAL A 13 -2.00 10.33 -17.41
C VAL A 13 -1.69 10.81 -16.00
N GLY A 14 -0.53 11.45 -15.79
CA GLY A 14 -0.12 11.99 -14.49
C GLY A 14 0.54 10.97 -13.55
N PHE A 15 0.96 9.82 -14.09
CA PHE A 15 1.60 8.74 -13.34
C PHE A 15 2.93 9.17 -12.70
N ALA A 16 3.09 8.88 -11.42
CA ALA A 16 4.36 9.01 -10.70
C ALA A 16 5.04 7.65 -10.58
N GLU A 17 6.30 7.55 -11.02
CA GLU A 17 7.09 6.31 -10.97
C GLU A 17 7.58 5.97 -9.55
N ASN A 18 7.51 6.93 -8.62
CA ASN A 18 7.90 6.75 -7.23
C ASN A 18 6.98 7.52 -6.28
N VAL A 19 6.64 6.88 -5.16
CA VAL A 19 5.90 7.46 -4.04
C VAL A 19 6.74 7.26 -2.78
N THR A 20 7.00 8.33 -2.04
CA THR A 20 7.71 8.27 -0.75
C THR A 20 6.74 8.56 0.38
N VAL A 21 6.77 7.72 1.41
CA VAL A 21 5.93 7.82 2.62
C VAL A 21 6.78 7.52 3.85
N SER A 22 6.29 7.93 5.02
CA SER A 22 6.86 7.60 6.32
C SER A 22 6.19 6.34 6.89
N GLU A 23 6.93 5.49 7.61
CA GLU A 23 6.37 4.25 8.19
C GLU A 23 5.26 4.48 9.22
N ASP A 24 5.23 5.67 9.83
CA ASP A 24 4.20 6.11 10.78
C ASP A 24 3.07 6.93 10.13
N ASP A 25 3.09 7.08 8.80
CA ASP A 25 1.98 7.71 8.11
C ASP A 25 0.71 6.90 8.32
N ALA A 26 -0.41 7.60 8.45
CA ALA A 26 -1.73 6.99 8.42
C ALA A 26 -2.06 6.51 6.99
N VAL A 27 -3.30 6.70 6.55
CA VAL A 27 -3.66 6.46 5.15
C VAL A 27 -2.96 7.48 4.25
N THR A 28 -2.22 6.98 3.27
CA THR A 28 -1.62 7.77 2.21
C THR A 28 -2.61 7.94 1.07
N ILE A 29 -2.77 9.19 0.59
CA ILE A 29 -3.60 9.53 -0.56
C ILE A 29 -2.76 10.31 -1.57
N VAL A 30 -2.37 9.66 -2.66
CA VAL A 30 -1.67 10.32 -3.78
C VAL A 30 -2.72 10.79 -4.79
N ARG A 31 -2.97 12.10 -4.78
CA ARG A 31 -3.98 12.71 -5.65
C ARG A 31 -3.51 12.77 -7.09
N ASN A 32 -4.45 12.59 -8.02
CA ASN A 32 -4.20 12.65 -9.46
C ASN A 32 -3.12 11.67 -9.95
N PHE A 33 -3.02 10.50 -9.31
CA PHE A 33 -2.09 9.44 -9.71
C PHE A 33 -2.41 8.87 -11.10
N GLY A 34 -3.67 8.96 -11.53
CA GLY A 34 -4.13 8.54 -12.85
C GLY A 34 -5.45 9.21 -13.25
N VAL A 35 -5.40 10.35 -13.94
CA VAL A 35 -6.53 11.31 -13.97
C VAL A 35 -7.63 11.00 -15.00
N SER A 36 -7.43 10.01 -15.85
CA SER A 36 -8.46 9.53 -16.78
C SER A 36 -8.04 8.16 -17.25
N ILE A 37 -8.92 7.18 -17.04
CA ILE A 37 -8.81 5.94 -17.78
C ILE A 37 -9.43 6.20 -19.14
N ASP A 38 -8.60 6.60 -20.09
CA ASP A 38 -9.01 6.71 -21.48
C ASP A 38 -9.12 5.28 -22.02
N SER A 39 -10.30 4.89 -22.50
CA SER A 39 -10.48 3.62 -23.19
C SER A 39 -9.88 3.66 -24.61
N GLY A 40 -9.48 4.86 -25.05
CA GLY A 40 -8.95 5.22 -26.36
C GLY A 40 -9.96 5.07 -27.50
N SER A 41 -11.24 4.83 -27.18
CA SER A 41 -12.34 4.75 -28.14
C SER A 41 -13.33 5.89 -27.92
N PRO A 42 -13.92 6.45 -28.99
CA PRO A 42 -15.06 7.36 -28.87
C PRO A 42 -16.33 6.66 -28.32
N ASP A 43 -16.32 5.33 -28.19
CA ASP A 43 -17.45 4.56 -27.67
C ASP A 43 -17.48 4.55 -26.14
N ALA A 44 -18.47 5.26 -25.57
CA ALA A 44 -18.71 5.36 -24.14
C ALA A 44 -19.17 4.04 -23.47
N SER A 45 -19.42 2.97 -24.24
CA SER A 45 -19.81 1.66 -23.71
C SER A 45 -18.62 0.79 -23.26
N GLN A 46 -17.40 1.18 -23.64
CA GLN A 46 -16.19 0.43 -23.31
C GLN A 46 -15.87 0.55 -21.81
N ARG A 47 -15.70 -0.59 -21.14
CA ARG A 47 -15.36 -0.65 -19.72
C ARG A 47 -13.87 -0.83 -19.54
N VAL A 48 -13.32 -0.20 -18.51
CA VAL A 48 -11.92 -0.44 -18.12
C VAL A 48 -11.84 -1.08 -16.74
N GLY A 49 -11.07 -2.16 -16.67
CA GLY A 49 -10.68 -2.83 -15.44
C GLY A 49 -9.36 -2.30 -14.92
N VAL A 50 -9.23 -2.27 -13.59
CA VAL A 50 -7.99 -1.93 -12.90
C VAL A 50 -7.63 -3.09 -11.99
N ALA A 51 -6.40 -3.59 -12.10
CA ALA A 51 -5.83 -4.56 -11.19
C ALA A 51 -4.53 -4.03 -10.63
N ILE A 52 -4.33 -4.15 -9.32
CA ILE A 52 -3.11 -3.71 -8.64
C ILE A 52 -2.49 -4.91 -7.92
N THR A 53 -1.19 -5.10 -8.09
CA THR A 53 -0.41 -6.15 -7.44
C THR A 53 0.84 -5.54 -6.80
N THR A 54 1.26 -6.07 -5.66
CA THR A 54 2.51 -5.67 -5.01
C THR A 54 3.53 -6.80 -5.09
N SER A 55 4.82 -6.47 -4.99
CA SER A 55 5.87 -7.49 -4.88
C SER A 55 5.93 -8.16 -3.51
N ASP A 56 5.39 -7.53 -2.47
CA ASP A 56 5.34 -8.04 -1.10
C ASP A 56 4.21 -7.37 -0.31
N ASP A 57 3.08 -8.06 -0.17
CA ASP A 57 1.88 -7.52 0.48
C ASP A 57 2.10 -7.22 1.98
N ARG A 58 3.17 -7.76 2.60
CA ARG A 58 3.48 -7.55 4.02
C ARG A 58 3.87 -6.11 4.34
N PHE A 59 4.19 -5.30 3.34
CA PHE A 59 4.47 -3.87 3.50
C PHE A 59 3.21 -3.03 3.68
N PHE A 60 2.01 -3.59 3.50
CA PHE A 60 0.75 -2.87 3.52
C PHE A 60 -0.20 -3.43 4.57
N ASP A 61 -0.76 -2.55 5.41
CA ASP A 61 -1.93 -2.87 6.24
C ASP A 61 -3.22 -2.77 5.42
N GLN A 62 -3.26 -1.80 4.49
CA GLN A 62 -4.27 -1.72 3.43
C GLN A 62 -3.58 -1.70 2.07
N ALA A 63 -3.85 -2.73 1.27
CA ALA A 63 -3.27 -2.87 -0.06
C ALA A 63 -3.63 -1.67 -0.97
N PRO A 64 -2.75 -1.28 -1.90
CA PRO A 64 -3.00 -0.15 -2.78
C PRO A 64 -4.25 -0.33 -3.66
N ALA A 65 -5.09 0.70 -3.68
CA ALA A 65 -6.30 0.80 -4.48
C ALA A 65 -6.35 2.13 -5.24
N MET A 66 -7.02 2.13 -6.39
CA MET A 66 -7.28 3.35 -7.17
C MET A 66 -8.75 3.75 -7.05
N SER A 67 -9.00 5.02 -6.70
CA SER A 67 -10.35 5.58 -6.67
C SER A 67 -10.87 5.90 -8.07
N GLN A 68 -12.18 6.11 -8.23
CA GLN A 68 -12.77 6.51 -9.51
C GLN A 68 -12.27 7.88 -10.01
N GLN A 69 -11.72 8.70 -9.13
CA GLN A 69 -11.12 9.99 -9.48
C GLN A 69 -9.62 9.88 -9.81
N GLY A 70 -9.05 8.67 -9.79
CA GLY A 70 -7.65 8.47 -10.12
C GLY A 70 -6.69 8.72 -8.96
N ASN A 71 -7.16 8.67 -7.71
CA ASN A 71 -6.29 8.74 -6.55
C ASN A 71 -5.78 7.35 -6.19
N LEU A 72 -4.51 7.26 -5.81
CA LEU A 72 -3.94 6.05 -5.22
C LEU A 72 -4.06 6.16 -3.69
N GLU A 73 -4.63 5.12 -3.06
CA GLU A 73 -4.88 5.07 -1.63
C GLU A 73 -4.33 3.76 -1.04
N PHE A 74 -3.58 3.85 0.07
CA PHE A 74 -3.02 2.70 0.80
C PHE A 74 -2.61 3.09 2.23
N SER A 75 -2.33 2.11 3.08
CA SER A 75 -1.60 2.31 4.35
C SER A 75 -0.49 1.27 4.47
N VAL A 76 0.68 1.72 4.95
CA VAL A 76 1.82 0.85 5.19
C VAL A 76 1.63 0.08 6.50
N ALA A 77 2.23 -1.10 6.59
CA ALA A 77 2.22 -1.88 7.83
C ALA A 77 3.12 -1.19 8.88
N PRO A 78 2.79 -1.25 10.19
CA PRO A 78 3.62 -0.61 11.21
C PRO A 78 5.04 -1.18 11.27
N ASN A 79 6.04 -0.33 11.49
CA ASN A 79 7.46 -0.68 11.65
C ASN A 79 8.08 -1.38 10.43
N VAL A 80 7.61 -1.08 9.22
CA VAL A 80 8.22 -1.55 7.97
C VAL A 80 8.92 -0.38 7.27
N ASN A 81 10.07 -0.66 6.68
CA ASN A 81 10.83 0.32 5.91
C ASN A 81 11.50 -0.37 4.71
N GLY A 82 11.85 0.42 3.70
CA GLY A 82 12.44 -0.05 2.45
C GLY A 82 11.56 0.24 1.23
N GLU A 83 11.79 -0.51 0.16
CA GLU A 83 11.10 -0.31 -1.12
C GLU A 83 10.23 -1.51 -1.48
N VAL A 84 9.02 -1.23 -1.96
CA VAL A 84 8.11 -2.24 -2.50
C VAL A 84 7.64 -1.83 -3.89
N ALA A 85 7.72 -2.76 -4.85
CA ALA A 85 7.26 -2.53 -6.21
C ALA A 85 5.76 -2.77 -6.30
N VAL A 86 5.05 -1.86 -6.95
CA VAL A 86 3.62 -1.94 -7.19
C VAL A 86 3.37 -1.84 -8.69
N ARG A 87 2.50 -2.73 -9.20
CA ARG A 87 2.11 -2.78 -10.59
C ARG A 87 0.62 -2.54 -10.74
N ILE A 88 0.27 -1.57 -11.56
CA ILE A 88 -1.11 -1.32 -12.02
C ILE A 88 -1.26 -1.91 -13.41
N SER A 89 -2.31 -2.67 -13.63
CA SER A 89 -2.72 -3.17 -14.94
C SER A 89 -4.08 -2.58 -15.28
N LEU A 90 -4.15 -1.84 -16.38
CA LEU A 90 -5.39 -1.37 -16.97
C LEU A 90 -5.80 -2.32 -18.09
N SER A 91 -7.07 -2.72 -18.12
CA SER A 91 -7.60 -3.61 -19.16
C SER A 91 -8.86 -3.05 -19.80
N THR A 92 -8.90 -2.93 -21.11
CA THR A 92 -10.09 -2.52 -21.86
C THR A 92 -10.65 -3.69 -22.65
N GLU A 93 -11.97 -3.86 -22.65
CA GLU A 93 -12.66 -4.87 -23.46
C GLU A 93 -13.61 -4.21 -24.46
N ASP A 94 -13.52 -4.64 -25.72
CA ASP A 94 -14.45 -4.28 -26.78
C ASP A 94 -15.75 -5.10 -26.61
N PRO A 95 -16.91 -4.46 -26.39
CA PRO A 95 -18.15 -5.18 -26.13
C PRO A 95 -18.74 -5.88 -27.38
N GLU A 96 -18.34 -5.49 -28.59
CA GLU A 96 -18.81 -6.09 -29.84
C GLU A 96 -17.95 -7.27 -30.27
N THR A 97 -16.62 -7.14 -30.11
CA THR A 97 -15.67 -8.17 -30.56
C THR A 97 -15.19 -9.09 -29.44
N GLY A 98 -15.33 -8.68 -28.17
CA GLY A 98 -14.76 -9.35 -27.01
C GLY A 98 -13.24 -9.23 -26.91
N SER A 99 -12.61 -8.37 -27.71
CA SER A 99 -11.16 -8.19 -27.71
C SER A 99 -10.71 -7.44 -26.46
N THR A 100 -9.64 -7.91 -25.81
CA THR A 100 -9.08 -7.26 -24.61
C THR A 100 -7.68 -6.74 -24.87
N LEU A 101 -7.39 -5.49 -24.46
CA LEU A 101 -6.05 -4.92 -24.41
C LEU A 101 -5.66 -4.62 -22.96
N VAL A 102 -4.37 -4.78 -22.64
CA VAL A 102 -3.84 -4.58 -21.29
C VAL A 102 -2.58 -3.71 -21.32
N THR A 103 -2.54 -2.67 -20.48
CA THR A 103 -1.38 -1.81 -20.28
C THR A 103 -0.91 -1.89 -18.83
N GLY A 104 0.39 -2.06 -18.60
CA GLY A 104 0.98 -2.16 -17.26
C GLY A 104 1.84 -0.95 -16.89
N TYR A 105 1.73 -0.50 -15.65
CA TYR A 105 2.49 0.61 -15.05
C TYR A 105 3.16 0.12 -13.77
N ASN A 106 4.47 0.33 -13.64
CA ASN A 106 5.20 -0.05 -12.43
C ASN A 106 5.70 1.20 -11.73
N PHE A 107 5.47 1.28 -10.42
CA PHE A 107 6.03 2.31 -9.56
C PHE A 107 6.58 1.68 -8.28
N THR A 108 7.42 2.43 -7.59
CA THR A 108 7.96 2.03 -6.28
C THR A 108 7.30 2.84 -5.18
N VAL A 109 7.03 2.20 -4.04
CA VAL A 109 6.74 2.88 -2.78
C VAL A 109 7.99 2.78 -1.91
N ALA A 110 8.61 3.91 -1.62
CA ALA A 110 9.74 4.04 -0.70
C ALA A 110 9.22 4.45 0.68
N ILE A 111 9.48 3.61 1.68
CA ILE A 111 8.99 3.77 3.05
C ILE A 111 10.17 4.15 3.93
N GLU A 112 10.17 5.40 4.38
CA GLU A 112 11.22 5.96 5.21
C GLU A 112 11.01 5.58 6.68
N PRO A 113 12.05 5.11 7.38
CA PRO A 113 11.94 4.78 8.79
C PRO A 113 11.80 6.04 9.65
N VAL A 114 11.04 5.92 10.73
CA VAL A 114 10.87 6.93 11.77
C VAL A 114 11.44 6.41 13.07
N ASN A 115 12.23 7.22 13.76
CA ASN A 115 12.82 6.81 15.02
C ASN A 115 11.81 6.91 16.18
N ASP A 116 11.41 5.74 16.69
CA ASP A 116 10.54 5.61 17.86
C ASP A 116 11.18 5.98 19.21
N ILE A 117 10.31 6.28 20.19
CA ILE A 117 10.72 6.52 21.59
C ILE A 117 11.12 5.20 22.25
N PRO A 118 12.28 5.13 22.96
CA PRO A 118 12.67 3.94 23.70
C PRO A 118 11.62 3.55 24.76
N SER A 119 11.34 2.25 24.91
CA SER A 119 10.44 1.74 25.95
C SER A 119 11.04 0.58 26.74
N PHE A 120 10.66 0.48 28.02
CA PHE A 120 11.05 -0.61 28.92
C PHE A 120 9.80 -1.41 29.32
N ARG A 121 9.82 -2.73 29.08
CA ARG A 121 8.78 -3.67 29.51
C ARG A 121 9.41 -4.61 30.55
N VAL A 122 8.93 -4.56 31.78
CA VAL A 122 9.28 -5.56 32.79
C VAL A 122 8.42 -6.78 32.54
N ALA A 123 9.02 -7.94 32.27
CA ALA A 123 8.30 -9.20 32.42
C ALA A 123 7.79 -9.29 33.88
N ALA A 124 6.65 -9.95 34.11
CA ALA A 124 6.10 -10.08 35.47
C ALA A 124 7.22 -10.40 36.47
N PRO A 125 7.28 -9.72 37.63
CA PRO A 125 8.39 -9.88 38.54
C PRO A 125 8.56 -11.36 38.83
N ILE A 126 9.77 -11.89 38.57
CA ILE A 126 10.15 -13.18 39.13
C ILE A 126 10.20 -12.92 40.64
N LEU A 127 9.13 -13.28 41.33
CA LEU A 127 9.12 -13.41 42.77
C LEU A 127 10.11 -14.52 43.10
N ASP A 128 11.38 -14.18 43.25
CA ASP A 128 12.36 -15.06 43.86
C ASP A 128 12.05 -15.14 45.35
N THR A 129 11.08 -15.98 45.71
CA THR A 129 10.80 -16.34 47.10
C THR A 129 11.80 -17.36 47.63
N THR A 130 12.89 -17.66 46.90
CA THR A 130 13.94 -18.60 47.33
C THR A 130 15.17 -17.91 47.92
N ALA A 131 15.12 -16.59 48.14
CA ALA A 131 16.01 -15.91 49.10
C ALA A 131 15.69 -16.29 50.56
N ALA A 132 15.67 -17.59 50.86
CA ALA A 132 15.77 -18.11 52.21
C ALA A 132 17.26 -18.18 52.60
N ASN A 133 17.72 -17.11 53.28
CA ASN A 133 18.80 -17.04 54.28
C ASN A 133 19.76 -15.84 54.08
N GLY A 134 19.26 -14.66 54.40
CA GLY A 134 20.07 -13.52 54.82
C GLY A 134 19.62 -13.08 56.21
N THR A 135 20.14 -13.71 57.25
CA THR A 135 20.08 -13.18 58.62
C THR A 135 20.75 -11.81 58.66
N GLY A 136 19.97 -10.74 58.82
CA GLY A 136 20.39 -9.35 59.01
C GLY A 136 19.24 -8.57 59.63
N PRO A 137 19.51 -7.59 60.51
CA PRO A 137 18.90 -7.52 61.84
C PRO A 137 17.43 -7.09 61.81
N LEU A 138 16.69 -7.58 62.81
CA LEU A 138 15.43 -6.98 63.25
C LEU A 138 15.65 -5.49 63.50
N LEU A 139 15.07 -4.63 62.66
CA LEU A 139 14.78 -3.26 63.06
C LEU A 139 13.58 -3.34 64.01
N THR A 140 13.88 -3.49 65.31
CA THR A 140 12.96 -3.19 66.40
C THR A 140 12.96 -1.70 66.70
N ASP A 141 11.76 -1.19 66.98
CA ASP A 141 11.38 0.11 67.56
C ASP A 141 11.54 1.36 66.67
N ALA A 142 10.60 2.31 66.63
CA ALA A 142 9.35 2.53 67.35
C ALA A 142 8.40 3.39 66.50
#